data_AF-A0A1A8GD39-F1
#
_entry.id   AF-A0A1A8GD39-F1
#
_cell.length_a   1.000
_cell.length_b   1.000
_cell.length_c   1.000
_cell.angle_alpha   90.00
_cell.angle_beta   90.00
_cell.angle_gamma   90.00
#
_symmetry.space_group_name_H-M   'P 1'
#
loop_
_entity.id
_entity.type
_entity.pdbx_description
1 polymer ?
#
loop_
_entity_poly.entity_id
_entity_poly.type
_entity_poly.pdbx_seq_one_letter_code
_entity_poly.pdbx_strand_id
1 'polypeptide(L)' 'RESKEFYILNITVYDLGTPQTSAWKFIAVSVIDVNDNPPVFDQPRYVIRMPENKNKDSVIFTARAVDLDTEVNGNI' A
#
# COMPACT_ATOMS: atom_id res chain seq x y z
N ARG A 1 -2.13 9.69 1.47
CA ARG A 1 -1.61 10.93 0.80
C ARG A 1 -0.41 10.49 -0.02
N GLU A 2 -0.65 9.78 -1.11
CA GLU A 2 0.31 9.56 -2.18
C GLU A 2 0.19 10.73 -3.15
N SER A 3 1.30 11.36 -3.53
CA SER A 3 1.24 12.43 -4.55
C SER A 3 2.21 12.22 -5.70
N LYS A 4 2.97 11.11 -5.74
CA LYS A 4 3.78 10.74 -6.91
C LYS A 4 4.34 9.32 -6.79
N GLU A 5 3.93 8.45 -7.70
CA GLU A 5 4.41 7.06 -7.83
C GLU A 5 5.76 6.98 -8.57
N PHE A 6 6.18 8.08 -9.20
CA PHE A 6 7.33 8.07 -10.09
C PHE A 6 8.10 9.41 -10.12
N TYR A 7 9.42 9.29 -10.16
CA TYR A 7 10.36 10.41 -10.29
C TYR A 7 11.40 10.13 -11.37
N ILE A 8 11.74 11.15 -12.16
CA ILE A 8 12.91 11.15 -13.03
C ILE A 8 13.91 12.14 -12.46
N LEU A 9 15.07 11.63 -12.06
CA LEU A 9 16.19 12.43 -11.55
C LEU A 9 17.21 12.63 -12.67
N ASN A 10 17.63 13.86 -12.91
CA ASN A 10 18.79 14.15 -13.75
C ASN A 10 20.04 14.21 -12.87
N ILE A 11 20.99 13.30 -13.07
CA ILE A 11 22.26 13.33 -12.37
C ILE A 11 23.34 13.79 -13.32
N THR A 12 24.05 14.85 -12.91
CA THR A 12 25.22 15.37 -13.62
C THR A 12 26.45 15.20 -12.74
N VAL A 13 27.51 14.63 -13.32
CA VAL A 13 28.83 14.52 -12.70
C VAL A 13 29.81 15.41 -13.44
N TYR A 14 30.73 16.00 -12.68
CA TYR A 14 31.79 16.86 -13.19
C TYR A 14 33.13 16.24 -12.79
N ASP A 15 34.12 16.29 -13.68
CA ASP A 15 35.49 16.00 -13.30
C ASP A 15 36.14 17.20 -12.60
N LEU A 16 37.38 17.03 -12.15
CA LEU A 16 38.20 18.12 -11.57
C LEU A 16 39.22 18.65 -12.59
N GLY A 17 38.98 18.43 -13.89
CA GLY A 17 39.90 18.80 -14.95
C GLY A 17 39.95 20.30 -15.23
N THR A 18 40.97 20.72 -15.98
CA THR A 18 41.03 22.08 -16.55
C THR A 18 41.40 21.96 -18.03
N PRO A 19 40.44 22.10 -18.97
CA PRO A 19 39.03 22.43 -18.76
C PRO A 19 38.24 21.28 -18.12
N GLN A 20 37.22 21.65 -17.34
CA GLN A 20 36.32 20.71 -16.67
C GLN A 20 35.40 20.04 -17.69
N THR A 21 35.22 18.73 -17.58
CA THR A 21 34.23 17.98 -18.36
C THR A 21 33.08 17.52 -17.49
N SER A 22 31.94 17.19 -18.11
CA SER A 22 30.75 16.72 -17.41
C SER A 22 30.06 15.61 -18.18
N ALA A 23 29.43 14.69 -17.45
CA ALA A 23 28.54 13.67 -17.99
C ALA A 23 27.22 13.70 -17.23
N TRP A 24 26.12 13.32 -17.89
CA TRP A 24 24.80 13.30 -17.28
C TRP A 24 24.02 12.04 -17.64
N LYS A 25 23.07 11.66 -16.77
CA LYS A 25 22.16 10.54 -16.99
C LYS A 25 20.85 10.72 -16.23
N PHE A 26 19.75 10.26 -16.82
CA PHE A 26 18.48 10.15 -16.13
C PHE A 26 18.37 8.85 -15.33
N ILE A 27 17.85 8.96 -14.11
CA ILE A 27 17.50 7.84 -13.25
C ILE A 27 15.99 7.86 -13.02
N ALA A 28 15.36 6.73 -13.33
CA ALA A 28 13.96 6.47 -13.07
C ALA A 28 13.81 5.86 -11.67
N VAL A 29 13.02 6.49 -10.81
CA VAL A 29 12.70 6.01 -9.45
C VAL A 29 11.22 5.73 -9.38
N SER A 30 10.87 4.47 -9.15
CA SER A 30 9.49 4.04 -8.85
C SER A 30 9.35 3.95 -7.34
N VAL A 31 8.32 4.60 -6.82
CA VAL A 31 7.91 4.44 -5.42
C VAL A 31 6.98 3.24 -5.40
N ILE A 32 7.41 2.19 -4.70
CA ILE A 32 6.52 1.06 -4.43
C ILE A 32 5.50 1.50 -3.38
N ASP A 33 4.23 1.27 -3.67
CA ASP A 33 3.19 1.41 -2.66
C ASP A 33 3.42 0.35 -1.58
N VAL A 34 3.64 0.82 -0.36
CA VAL A 34 3.57 -0.05 0.80
C VAL A 34 2.13 0.05 1.24
N ASN A 35 1.42 -1.09 1.32
CA ASN A 35 0.10 -1.13 1.94
C ASN A 35 0.24 -0.66 3.40
N ASP A 36 0.12 0.65 3.57
CA ASP A 36 0.17 1.38 4.83
C ASP A 36 -1.24 1.46 5.44
N ASN A 37 -2.28 0.95 4.76
CA ASN A 37 -3.65 0.90 5.24
C ASN A 37 -4.12 -0.55 5.40
N PRO A 38 -3.75 -1.24 6.50
CA PRO A 38 -4.29 -2.57 6.77
C PRO A 38 -5.83 -2.53 6.80
N PRO A 39 -6.51 -3.61 6.35
CA PRO A 39 -7.96 -3.63 6.24
C PRO A 39 -8.63 -3.32 7.59
N VAL A 40 -9.51 -2.33 7.59
CA VAL A 40 -10.18 -1.85 8.80
C VAL A 40 -11.56 -2.50 8.90
N PHE A 41 -11.82 -3.14 10.03
CA PHE A 41 -13.16 -3.65 10.34
C PHE A 41 -14.15 -2.50 10.53
N ASP A 42 -15.40 -2.68 10.09
CA ASP A 42 -16.44 -1.65 10.23
C ASP A 42 -16.82 -1.36 11.69
N GLN A 43 -16.41 -2.23 12.64
CA GLN A 43 -16.57 -2.02 14.07
C GLN A 43 -15.29 -2.38 14.83
N PRO A 44 -14.95 -1.63 15.90
CA PRO A 44 -13.82 -1.97 16.77
C PRO A 44 -14.06 -3.22 17.62
N ARG A 45 -15.32 -3.66 17.79
CA ARG A 45 -15.69 -4.87 18.52
C ARG A 45 -17.06 -5.38 18.08
N TYR A 46 -17.15 -6.66 17.75
CA TYR A 46 -18.43 -7.34 17.52
C TYR A 46 -18.87 -8.12 18.78
N VAL A 47 -20.13 -7.95 19.18
CA VAL A 47 -20.75 -8.71 20.28
C VAL A 47 -21.94 -9.47 19.72
N ILE A 48 -21.91 -10.79 19.88
CA ILE A 48 -22.87 -11.69 19.25
C ILE A 48 -23.51 -12.55 20.32
N ARG A 49 -24.84 -12.59 20.33
CA ARG A 49 -25.62 -13.43 21.25
C ARG A 49 -26.26 -14.55 20.44
N MET A 50 -26.00 -15.79 20.86
CA MET A 50 -26.41 -16.99 20.14
C MET A 50 -27.28 -17.86 21.05
N PRO A 51 -28.42 -18.39 20.57
CA PRO A 51 -29.17 -19.41 21.28
C PRO A 51 -28.43 -20.75 21.22
N GLU A 52 -28.53 -21.54 22.29
CA GLU A 52 -27.85 -22.83 22.43
C GLU A 52 -28.30 -23.88 21.41
N ASN A 53 -29.54 -23.78 20.92
CA ASN A 53 -30.16 -24.77 20.03
C ASN A 53 -29.93 -24.49 18.54
N LYS A 54 -28.71 -24.07 18.17
CA LYS A 54 -28.32 -23.76 16.79
C LYS A 54 -27.95 -25.06 16.04
N ASN A 55 -28.45 -25.22 14.82
CA ASN A 55 -28.08 -26.34 13.96
C ASN A 55 -26.58 -26.33 13.64
N LYS A 56 -25.99 -27.52 13.50
CA LYS A 56 -24.60 -27.69 13.05
C LYS A 56 -24.40 -27.00 11.70
N ASP A 57 -23.22 -26.41 11.52
CA ASP A 57 -22.75 -25.74 10.29
C ASP A 57 -23.45 -24.42 9.92
N SER A 58 -24.20 -23.84 10.85
CA SER A 58 -24.84 -22.55 10.60
C SER A 58 -23.85 -21.39 10.78
N VAL A 59 -23.75 -20.51 9.76
CA VAL A 59 -22.93 -19.29 9.85
C VAL A 59 -23.43 -18.42 11.00
N ILE A 60 -22.51 -18.07 11.89
CA ILE A 60 -22.76 -17.34 13.14
C ILE A 60 -22.57 -15.84 12.91
N PHE A 61 -21.57 -15.49 12.12
CA PHE A 61 -21.18 -14.12 11.89
C PHE A 61 -20.30 -14.04 10.64
N THR A 62 -20.44 -12.95 9.90
CA THR A 62 -19.54 -12.59 8.81
C THR A 62 -18.92 -11.25 9.15
N ALA A 63 -17.62 -11.23 9.37
CA ALA A 63 -16.88 -10.00 9.56
C ALA A 63 -16.67 -9.31 8.20
N ARG A 64 -16.73 -7.98 8.18
CA ARG A 64 -16.39 -7.19 7.00
C ARG A 64 -15.27 -6.23 7.34
N ALA A 65 -14.16 -6.35 6.63
CA ALA A 65 -13.08 -5.38 6.66
C ALA A 65 -13.00 -4.68 5.30
N VAL A 66 -12.63 -3.40 5.31
CA VAL A 66 -12.45 -2.58 4.11
C VAL A 66 -11.02 -2.07 4.13
N ASP A 67 -10.28 -2.40 3.09
CA ASP A 67 -9.00 -1.77 2.76
C ASP A 67 -9.28 -0.58 1.84
N LEU A 68 -8.65 0.57 2.11
CA LEU A 68 -8.80 1.79 1.31
C LEU A 68 -7.66 1.98 0.31
N ASP A 69 -6.75 1.02 0.19
CA ASP A 69 -5.66 1.09 -0.79
C ASP A 69 -6.18 0.97 -2.21
N THR A 70 -5.65 1.86 -3.06
CA THR A 70 -6.14 2.12 -4.41
C THR A 70 -5.69 1.07 -5.43
N GLU A 71 -4.94 0.05 -5.02
CA GLU A 71 -4.48 -1.02 -5.92
C GLU A 71 -4.89 -2.42 -5.43
N VAL A 72 -5.27 -3.24 -6.41
CA VAL A 72 -5.96 -4.53 -6.32
C VAL A 72 -5.11 -5.61 -5.63
N ASN A 73 -4.86 -5.49 -4.33
CA ASN A 73 -4.29 -6.57 -3.52
C ASN A 73 -5.03 -6.82 -2.19
N GLY A 74 -6.28 -6.37 -2.10
CA GLY A 74 -7.20 -6.70 -1.01
C GLY A 74 -8.03 -7.97 -1.27
N ASN A 75 -7.40 -9.09 -1.66
CA ASN A 75 -8.10 -10.38 -1.72
C ASN A 75 -7.99 -11.09 -0.36
N ILE A 76 -9.11 -11.10 0.36
CA ILE A 76 -9.36 -11.92 1.56
C ILE A 76 -9.52 -13.39 1.17
#